data_AF-A0AAN6LS87-F1
#
_entry.id   AF-A0AAN6LS87-F1
#
_cell.length_a   1.000
_cell.length_b   1.000
_cell.length_c   1.000
_cell.angle_alpha   90.00
_cell.angle_beta   90.00
_cell.angle_gamma   90.00
#
_symmetry.space_group_name_H-M   'P 1'
#
loop_
_entity.id
_entity.type
_entity.pdbx_description
1 polymer ?
#
loop_
_entity_poly.entity_id
_entity_poly.type
_entity_poly.pdbx_seq_one_letter_code
_entity_poly.pdbx_strand_id
1 'polypeptide(L)'
;MADKFLMTTLVSCLAINGSLSLPLATLILGRDVSLAIAAIYFRYASLPAPKTFARYWDFSLPSAEVHPTTISKLNTFLQLGLIGTTMSVALLHDPSAVSSSAGGLLLSLQDMLGGPEGVERMKDVVSGVVAATTTYSGLSYVWTKSAVKILGDDEVLKKKQGFRGRMIIAGTFGSIVVLAAALWYRELQKKEIDDEKREV
;
A
#
# COMPACT_ATOMS: atom_id res chain seq x y z
N MET A 1 1.39 6.48 -13.69
CA MET A 1 0.28 5.49 -13.59
C MET A 1 0.78 4.06 -13.74
N ALA A 2 1.76 3.80 -14.62
CA ALA A 2 2.37 2.47 -14.79
C ALA A 2 2.89 1.85 -13.47
N ASP A 3 3.62 2.62 -12.66
CA ASP A 3 4.16 2.11 -11.39
C ASP A 3 3.06 1.61 -10.44
N LYS A 4 1.92 2.30 -10.38
CA LYS A 4 0.80 1.88 -9.54
C LYS A 4 0.16 0.58 -10.03
N PHE A 5 0.00 0.44 -11.35
CA PHE A 5 -0.56 -0.77 -11.92
C PHE A 5 0.34 -1.99 -11.70
N LEU A 6 1.66 -1.79 -11.81
CA LEU A 6 2.67 -2.78 -11.49
C LEU A 6 2.57 -3.19 -10.01
N MET A 7 2.52 -2.22 -9.09
CA MET A 7 2.39 -2.49 -7.65
C MET A 7 1.10 -3.24 -7.30
N THR A 8 -0.05 -2.81 -7.83
CA THR A 8 -1.33 -3.48 -7.55
C THR A 8 -1.35 -4.92 -8.06
N THR A 9 -0.78 -5.16 -9.24
CA THR A 9 -0.74 -6.49 -9.85
C THR A 9 0.18 -7.43 -9.07
N LEU A 10 1.38 -6.96 -8.72
CA LEU A 10 2.36 -7.76 -7.95
C LEU A 10 1.83 -8.11 -6.56
N VAL A 11 1.29 -7.13 -5.84
CA VAL A 11 0.73 -7.36 -4.49
C VAL A 11 -0.46 -8.32 -4.55
N SER A 12 -1.33 -8.18 -5.56
CA SER A 12 -2.47 -9.10 -5.74
C SER A 12 -1.98 -10.52 -6.03
N CYS A 13 -1.02 -10.71 -6.93
CA CYS A 13 -0.44 -12.02 -7.22
C CYS A 13 0.21 -12.64 -5.99
N LEU A 14 1.02 -11.89 -5.25
CA LEU A 14 1.70 -12.38 -4.05
C LEU A 14 0.71 -12.71 -2.92
N ALA A 15 -0.39 -11.96 -2.80
CA ALA A 15 -1.45 -12.25 -1.85
C ALA A 15 -2.24 -13.52 -2.22
N ILE A 16 -2.56 -13.72 -3.49
CA ILE A 16 -3.25 -14.93 -3.98
C ILE A 16 -2.38 -16.18 -3.80
N ASN A 17 -1.07 -16.07 -4.04
CA ASN A 17 -0.11 -17.15 -3.80
C ASN A 17 0.21 -17.38 -2.31
N GLY A 18 -0.33 -16.56 -1.41
CA GLY A 18 -0.09 -16.68 0.04
C GLY A 18 1.32 -16.30 0.50
N SER A 19 2.18 -15.79 -0.40
CA SER A 19 3.54 -15.37 -0.05
C SER A 19 3.56 -14.08 0.77
N LEU A 20 2.53 -13.25 0.64
CA LEU A 20 2.36 -11.99 1.38
C LEU A 20 1.15 -12.07 2.31
N SER A 21 1.28 -11.54 3.54
CA SER A 21 0.21 -11.61 4.52
C SER A 21 -1.02 -10.81 4.08
N LEU A 22 -2.21 -11.37 4.31
CA LEU A 22 -3.49 -10.74 3.94
C LEU A 22 -3.70 -9.35 4.56
N PRO A 23 -3.32 -9.09 5.84
CA PRO A 23 -3.40 -7.76 6.42
C PRO A 23 -2.56 -6.73 5.66
N LEU A 24 -1.34 -7.11 5.25
CA LEU A 24 -0.42 -6.23 4.54
C LEU A 24 -0.88 -5.95 3.12
N ALA A 25 -1.35 -6.98 2.40
CA ALA A 25 -1.95 -6.82 1.08
C ALA A 25 -3.14 -5.86 1.13
N THR A 26 -4.00 -6.02 2.14
CA THR A 26 -5.18 -5.18 2.35
C THR A 26 -4.80 -3.72 2.63
N LEU A 27 -3.77 -3.47 3.45
CA LEU A 27 -3.26 -2.11 3.68
C LEU A 27 -2.74 -1.46 2.40
N ILE A 28 -1.92 -2.17 1.63
CA ILE A 28 -1.28 -1.64 0.41
C ILE A 28 -2.34 -1.34 -0.66
N LEU A 29 -3.21 -2.30 -0.97
CA LEU A 29 -4.26 -2.14 -1.98
C LEU A 29 -5.33 -1.14 -1.53
N GLY A 30 -5.75 -1.22 -0.27
CA GLY A 30 -6.77 -0.33 0.27
C GLY A 30 -6.32 1.13 0.32
N ARG A 31 -5.04 1.40 0.57
CA ARG A 31 -4.45 2.75 0.43
C ARG A 31 -4.65 3.30 -0.96
N ASP A 32 -4.27 2.53 -1.98
CA ASP A 32 -4.34 2.99 -3.38
C ASP A 32 -5.78 3.22 -3.83
N VAL A 33 -6.71 2.34 -3.40
CA VAL A 33 -8.16 2.52 -3.63
C VAL A 33 -8.68 3.77 -2.93
N SER A 34 -8.31 4.00 -1.67
CA SER A 34 -8.75 5.18 -0.90
C SER A 34 -8.27 6.49 -1.55
N LEU A 35 -7.02 6.54 -2.01
CA LEU A 35 -6.47 7.68 -2.72
C LEU A 35 -7.14 7.88 -4.09
N ALA A 36 -7.49 6.80 -4.80
CA ALA A 36 -8.24 6.88 -6.06
C ALA A 36 -9.65 7.46 -5.85
N ILE A 37 -10.37 6.99 -4.82
CA ILE A 37 -11.69 7.53 -4.43
C ILE A 37 -11.57 9.02 -4.09
N ALA A 38 -10.56 9.40 -3.32
CA ALA A 38 -10.31 10.80 -2.97
C ALA A 38 -10.01 11.66 -4.22
N ALA A 39 -9.21 11.16 -5.16
CA ALA A 39 -8.91 11.86 -6.41
C ALA A 39 -10.16 12.07 -7.27
N ILE A 40 -11.02 11.05 -7.39
CA ILE A 40 -12.32 11.14 -8.09
C ILE A 40 -13.20 12.20 -7.43
N TYR A 41 -13.27 12.19 -6.09
CA TYR A 41 -14.02 13.19 -5.33
C TYR A 41 -13.50 14.62 -5.59
N PHE A 42 -12.18 14.83 -5.50
CA PHE A 42 -11.58 16.15 -5.72
C PHE A 42 -11.82 16.66 -7.15
N ARG A 43 -11.68 15.79 -8.17
CA ARG A 43 -11.98 16.13 -9.57
C ARG A 43 -13.44 16.51 -9.76
N TYR A 44 -14.37 15.79 -9.12
CA TYR A 44 -15.79 16.12 -9.18
C TYR A 44 -16.12 17.43 -8.44
N ALA A 45 -15.47 17.68 -7.30
CA ALA A 45 -15.69 18.87 -6.48
C ALA A 45 -15.12 20.15 -7.12
N SER A 46 -14.04 20.06 -7.89
CA SER A 46 -13.39 21.21 -8.54
C SER A 46 -14.08 21.66 -9.83
N LEU A 47 -15.07 20.93 -10.35
CA LEU A 47 -15.80 21.31 -11.57
C LEU A 47 -16.70 22.55 -11.31
N PRO A 48 -16.54 23.65 -12.07
CA PRO A 48 -17.47 24.77 -12.02
C PRO A 48 -18.86 24.34 -12.51
N ALA A 49 -19.93 24.96 -12.00
CA ALA A 49 -21.28 24.70 -12.48
C ALA A 49 -21.37 24.98 -14.00
N PRO A 50 -22.17 24.24 -14.79
CA PRO A 50 -23.00 23.07 -14.46
C PRO A 50 -22.21 21.75 -14.42
N LYS A 51 -22.60 20.86 -13.51
CA LYS A 51 -21.96 19.55 -13.30
C LYS A 51 -22.57 18.50 -14.24
N THR A 52 -21.96 18.30 -15.41
CA THR A 52 -22.39 17.31 -16.40
C THR A 52 -21.32 16.23 -16.59
N PHE A 53 -21.75 14.99 -16.91
CA PHE A 53 -20.84 13.85 -17.16
C PHE A 53 -19.87 14.12 -18.32
N ALA A 54 -20.29 14.88 -19.34
CA ALA A 54 -19.43 15.29 -20.46
C ALA A 54 -18.25 16.17 -20.02
N ARG A 55 -18.46 17.05 -19.02
CA ARG A 55 -17.42 17.95 -18.49
C ARG A 55 -16.45 17.23 -17.55
N TYR A 56 -16.88 16.16 -16.90
CA TYR A 56 -16.01 15.31 -16.07
C TYR A 56 -14.95 14.58 -16.92
N TRP A 57 -15.30 14.19 -18.15
CA TRP A 57 -14.41 13.52 -19.10
C TRP A 57 -13.60 14.46 -20.01
N ASP A 58 -13.73 15.78 -19.81
CA ASP A 58 -12.90 16.76 -20.50
C ASP A 58 -11.51 16.85 -19.82
N PHE A 59 -10.49 16.31 -20.47
CA PHE A 59 -9.09 16.33 -19.99
C PHE A 59 -8.37 17.66 -20.24
N SER A 60 -9.05 18.63 -20.87
CA SER A 60 -8.49 19.95 -21.24
C SER A 60 -8.29 20.90 -20.05
N LEU A 61 -8.96 20.68 -18.91
CA LEU A 61 -8.89 21.56 -17.73
C LEU A 61 -7.83 21.05 -16.73
N PRO A 62 -6.64 21.69 -16.60
CA PRO A 62 -5.61 21.29 -15.65
C PRO A 62 -5.98 21.81 -14.25
N SER A 63 -6.76 21.03 -13.49
CA SER A 63 -7.37 21.49 -12.23
C SER A 63 -6.60 21.20 -10.94
N ALA A 64 -5.41 20.59 -10.98
CA ALA A 64 -4.59 20.42 -9.78
C ALA A 64 -3.12 20.10 -10.10
N GLU A 65 -2.19 20.92 -9.60
CA GLU A 65 -0.80 20.51 -9.43
C GLU A 65 -0.68 19.76 -8.10
N VAL A 66 -0.43 18.46 -8.17
CA VAL A 66 -0.17 17.62 -7.00
C VAL A 66 1.34 17.61 -6.78
N HIS A 67 1.84 18.40 -5.83
CA HIS A 67 3.26 18.33 -5.50
C HIS A 67 3.57 16.93 -4.94
N PRO A 68 4.52 16.19 -5.54
CA PRO A 68 4.85 14.85 -5.10
C PRO A 68 5.50 14.91 -3.72
N THR A 69 4.76 14.54 -2.69
CA THR A 69 5.27 14.50 -1.31
C THR A 69 6.35 13.43 -1.17
N THR A 70 7.49 13.76 -0.55
CA THR A 70 8.62 12.85 -0.31
C THR A 70 8.20 11.56 0.41
N ILE A 71 7.17 11.63 1.25
CA ILE A 71 6.62 10.50 2.01
C ILE A 71 6.03 9.41 1.10
N SER A 72 5.36 9.79 0.01
CA SER A 72 4.81 8.80 -0.93
C SER A 72 5.88 8.13 -1.79
N LYS A 73 7.03 8.78 -2.04
CA LYS A 73 8.17 8.18 -2.74
C LYS A 73 8.87 7.14 -1.87
N LEU A 74 9.10 7.46 -0.60
CA LEU A 74 9.69 6.52 0.36
C LEU A 74 8.81 5.28 0.55
N ASN A 75 7.50 5.45 0.63
CA ASN A 75 6.59 4.31 0.74
C ASN A 75 6.66 3.39 -0.48
N THR A 76 6.67 3.96 -1.70
CA THR A 76 6.80 3.14 -2.92
C THR A 76 8.15 2.43 -3.01
N PHE A 77 9.25 3.09 -2.62
CA PHE A 77 10.56 2.45 -2.54
C PHE A 77 10.57 1.26 -1.58
N LEU A 78 10.01 1.44 -0.38
CA LEU A 78 9.94 0.37 0.63
C LEU A 78 9.02 -0.78 0.19
N GLN A 79 7.90 -0.49 -0.48
CA GLN A 79 7.02 -1.52 -1.02
C GLN A 79 7.69 -2.31 -2.14
N LEU A 80 8.50 -1.69 -3.01
CA LEU A 80 9.30 -2.41 -4.01
C LEU A 80 10.35 -3.30 -3.35
N GLY A 81 11.01 -2.81 -2.29
CA GLY A 81 11.91 -3.60 -1.46
C GLY A 81 11.21 -4.83 -0.89
N LEU A 82 10.02 -4.67 -0.29
CA LEU A 82 9.21 -5.77 0.23
C LEU A 82 8.85 -6.81 -0.83
N ILE A 83 8.39 -6.36 -2.00
CA ILE A 83 8.05 -7.29 -3.10
C ILE A 83 9.31 -8.06 -3.51
N GLY A 84 10.45 -7.38 -3.68
CA GLY A 84 11.73 -8.00 -3.99
C GLY A 84 12.15 -9.03 -2.94
N THR A 85 12.12 -8.67 -1.66
CA THR A 85 12.43 -9.58 -0.55
C THR A 85 11.49 -10.79 -0.55
N THR A 86 10.18 -10.57 -0.72
CA THR A 86 9.18 -11.66 -0.72
C THR A 86 9.40 -12.61 -1.88
N MET A 87 9.74 -12.09 -3.07
CA MET A 87 10.09 -12.92 -4.23
C MET A 87 11.38 -13.70 -4.02
N SER A 88 12.41 -13.10 -3.41
CA SER A 88 13.65 -13.80 -3.06
C SER A 88 13.40 -14.94 -2.06
N VAL A 89 12.55 -14.72 -1.05
CA VAL A 89 12.14 -15.78 -0.11
C VAL A 89 11.41 -16.91 -0.84
N ALA A 90 10.46 -16.56 -1.74
CA ALA A 90 9.72 -17.55 -2.51
C ALA A 90 10.65 -18.41 -3.40
N LEU A 91 11.68 -17.81 -3.99
CA LEU A 91 12.70 -18.54 -4.76
C LEU A 91 13.54 -19.47 -3.89
N LEU A 92 13.89 -19.06 -2.68
CA LEU A 92 14.65 -19.91 -1.74
C LEU A 92 13.85 -21.14 -1.28
N HIS A 93 12.53 -21.04 -1.26
CA HIS A 93 11.66 -22.15 -0.87
C HIS A 93 11.33 -23.08 -2.06
N ASP A 94 11.66 -22.71 -3.29
CA ASP A 94 11.40 -23.51 -4.49
C ASP A 94 12.59 -24.45 -4.79
N PRO A 95 12.41 -25.79 -4.68
CA PRO A 95 13.47 -26.76 -4.94
C PRO A 95 14.06 -26.66 -6.35
N SER A 96 13.27 -26.21 -7.32
CA SER A 96 13.70 -26.04 -8.71
C SER A 96 14.63 -24.85 -8.91
N ALA A 97 14.42 -23.76 -8.16
CA ALA A 97 15.26 -22.57 -8.19
C ALA A 97 16.60 -22.79 -7.45
N VAL A 98 16.57 -23.51 -6.33
CA VAL A 98 17.76 -23.86 -5.54
C VAL A 98 18.65 -24.87 -6.27
N SER A 99 18.08 -25.70 -7.14
CA SER A 99 18.83 -26.66 -7.97
C SER A 99 19.37 -26.05 -9.28
N SER A 100 19.05 -24.80 -9.58
CA SER A 100 19.48 -24.11 -10.79
C SER A 100 20.93 -23.59 -10.67
N SER A 101 21.52 -23.11 -11.77
CA SER A 101 22.88 -22.54 -11.77
C SER A 101 23.06 -21.35 -10.82
N ALA A 102 21.97 -20.65 -10.48
CA ALA A 102 21.94 -19.58 -9.49
C ALA A 102 21.80 -20.07 -8.03
N GLY A 103 21.54 -21.37 -7.82
CA GLY A 103 21.29 -21.97 -6.52
C GLY A 103 22.42 -21.78 -5.52
N GLY A 104 23.68 -21.97 -5.94
CA GLY A 104 24.84 -21.77 -5.06
C GLY A 104 24.98 -20.33 -4.55
N LEU A 105 24.56 -19.34 -5.34
CA LEU A 105 24.53 -17.93 -4.90
C LEU A 105 23.34 -17.69 -3.95
N LEU A 106 22.19 -18.30 -4.22
CA LEU A 106 21.01 -18.20 -3.35
C LEU A 106 21.26 -18.80 -1.97
N LEU A 107 21.83 -20.00 -1.89
CA LEU A 107 22.19 -20.65 -0.63
C LEU A 107 23.26 -19.87 0.15
N SER A 108 24.29 -19.35 -0.54
CA SER A 108 25.32 -18.56 0.15
C SER A 108 24.78 -17.23 0.68
N LEU A 109 23.85 -16.58 -0.04
CA LEU A 109 23.12 -15.42 0.47
C LEU A 109 22.21 -15.79 1.66
N GLN A 110 21.52 -16.93 1.60
CA GLN A 110 20.69 -17.42 2.70
C GLN A 110 21.54 -17.66 3.96
N ASP A 111 22.69 -18.33 3.84
CA ASP A 111 23.61 -18.56 4.95
C ASP A 111 24.17 -17.25 5.51
N MET A 112 24.58 -16.32 4.65
CA MET A 112 25.02 -14.98 5.07
C MET A 112 23.94 -14.19 5.80
N LEU A 113 22.66 -14.42 5.46
CA LEU A 113 21.52 -13.78 6.10
C LEU A 113 21.04 -14.47 7.37
N GLY A 114 21.75 -15.51 7.84
CA GLY A 114 21.40 -16.23 9.07
C GLY A 114 20.52 -17.46 8.83
N GLY A 115 20.61 -18.05 7.65
CA GLY A 115 19.87 -19.25 7.27
C GLY A 115 18.39 -18.99 6.95
N PRO A 116 17.57 -20.06 6.88
CA PRO A 116 16.13 -19.96 6.59
C PRO A 116 15.39 -19.02 7.56
N GLU A 117 15.70 -19.11 8.85
CA GLU A 117 15.07 -18.27 9.89
C GLU A 117 15.44 -16.79 9.74
N GLY A 118 16.69 -16.49 9.36
CA GLY A 118 17.16 -15.12 9.14
C GLY A 118 16.45 -14.44 7.96
N VAL A 119 16.21 -15.19 6.88
CA VAL A 119 15.47 -14.71 5.70
C VAL A 119 14.00 -14.45 6.04
N GLU A 120 13.34 -15.35 6.76
CA GLU A 120 11.96 -15.13 7.22
C GLU A 120 11.86 -13.93 8.16
N ARG A 121 12.80 -13.78 9.10
CA ARG A 121 12.85 -12.62 9.99
C ARG A 121 13.03 -11.32 9.23
N MET A 122 13.87 -11.30 8.19
CA MET A 122 14.02 -10.12 7.34
C MET A 122 12.71 -9.77 6.64
N LYS A 123 12.02 -10.76 6.06
CA LYS A 123 10.71 -10.56 5.42
C LYS A 123 9.72 -9.95 6.41
N ASP A 124 9.68 -10.43 7.66
CA ASP A 124 8.77 -9.91 8.69
C ASP A 124 9.12 -8.47 9.08
N VAL A 125 10.39 -8.15 9.28
CA VAL A 125 10.86 -6.79 9.60
C VAL A 125 10.50 -5.83 8.47
N VAL A 126 10.81 -6.20 7.22
CA VAL A 126 10.50 -5.37 6.04
C VAL A 126 8.99 -5.20 5.88
N SER A 127 8.21 -6.25 6.12
CA SER A 127 6.75 -6.21 6.11
C SER A 127 6.20 -5.24 7.16
N GLY A 128 6.72 -5.28 8.38
CA GLY A 128 6.36 -4.36 9.46
C GLY A 128 6.69 -2.90 9.14
N VAL A 129 7.87 -2.65 8.57
CA VAL A 129 8.28 -1.31 8.13
C VAL A 129 7.37 -0.79 7.02
N VAL A 130 7.03 -1.62 6.04
CA VAL A 130 6.07 -1.24 4.98
C VAL A 130 4.68 -1.00 5.53
N ALA A 131 4.19 -1.82 6.46
CA ALA A 131 2.90 -1.62 7.10
C ALA A 131 2.84 -0.27 7.82
N ALA A 132 3.87 0.05 8.61
CA ALA A 132 3.98 1.30 9.35
C ALA A 132 4.03 2.51 8.41
N THR A 133 4.89 2.46 7.39
CA THR A 133 5.05 3.55 6.42
C THR A 133 3.84 3.71 5.49
N THR A 134 3.15 2.63 5.15
CA THR A 134 1.90 2.65 4.39
C THR A 134 0.78 3.30 5.20
N THR A 135 0.64 2.90 6.47
CA THR A 135 -0.36 3.47 7.39
C THR A 135 -0.07 4.94 7.64
N TYR A 136 1.18 5.29 7.96
CA TYR A 136 1.61 6.66 8.20
C TYR A 136 1.40 7.53 6.95
N SER A 137 1.83 7.06 5.77
CA SER A 137 1.66 7.83 4.54
C SER A 137 0.19 8.01 4.17
N GLY A 138 -0.66 6.99 4.30
CA GLY A 138 -2.09 7.08 4.03
C GLY A 138 -2.81 8.03 5.00
N LEU A 139 -2.51 7.94 6.30
CA LEU A 139 -3.08 8.83 7.31
C LEU A 139 -2.53 10.26 7.23
N SER A 140 -1.31 10.46 6.73
CA SER A 140 -0.73 11.79 6.56
C SER A 140 -1.58 12.68 5.63
N TYR A 141 -2.33 12.08 4.69
CA TYR A 141 -3.27 12.79 3.83
C TYR A 141 -4.50 13.34 4.57
N VAL A 142 -4.81 12.81 5.76
CA VAL A 142 -5.86 13.34 6.64
C VAL A 142 -5.38 14.60 7.36
N TRP A 143 -4.12 14.63 7.79
CA TRP A 143 -3.59 15.71 8.63
C TRP A 143 -2.91 16.84 7.84
N THR A 144 -2.27 16.54 6.72
CA THR A 144 -1.40 17.48 6.02
C THR A 144 -2.21 18.40 5.10
N LYS A 145 -2.22 19.71 5.39
CA LYS A 145 -2.94 20.71 4.58
C LYS A 145 -2.37 20.92 3.18
N SER A 146 -1.14 20.45 2.95
CA SER A 146 -0.30 20.77 1.81
C SER A 146 -0.50 19.88 0.58
N ALA A 147 -1.25 18.77 0.69
CA ALA A 147 -1.33 17.76 -0.36
C ALA A 147 -2.28 18.12 -1.53
N VAL A 148 -3.18 19.11 -1.35
CA VAL A 148 -4.15 19.52 -2.37
C VAL A 148 -4.29 21.04 -2.39
N LYS A 149 -3.67 21.70 -3.37
CA LYS A 149 -3.87 23.12 -3.64
C LYS A 149 -5.05 23.27 -4.60
N ILE A 150 -6.22 23.59 -4.06
CA ILE A 150 -7.43 23.84 -4.87
C ILE A 150 -7.27 25.20 -5.56
N LEU A 151 -7.31 25.23 -6.89
CA LEU A 151 -7.30 26.44 -7.71
C LEU A 151 -8.72 27.03 -7.79
N GLY A 152 -8.84 28.36 -7.81
CA GLY A 152 -10.12 29.10 -7.82
C GLY A 152 -10.10 30.34 -6.92
N ASP A 153 -11.03 31.27 -7.09
CA ASP A 153 -11.02 32.54 -6.34
C ASP A 153 -11.76 32.48 -4.99
N ASP A 154 -12.49 31.39 -4.73
CA ASP A 154 -13.45 31.32 -3.64
C ASP A 154 -12.90 30.56 -2.41
N GLU A 155 -12.27 31.28 -1.47
CA GLU A 155 -11.56 30.69 -0.31
C GLU A 155 -12.47 29.84 0.60
N VAL A 156 -13.74 30.20 0.72
CA VAL A 156 -14.72 29.49 1.57
C VAL A 156 -15.02 28.10 1.01
N LEU A 157 -15.17 28.00 -0.33
CA LEU A 157 -15.37 26.72 -1.01
C LEU A 157 -14.12 25.84 -0.89
N LYS A 158 -12.92 26.41 -1.00
CA LYS A 158 -11.66 25.65 -0.81
C LYS A 158 -11.55 25.04 0.58
N LYS A 159 -11.84 25.81 1.63
CA LYS A 159 -11.83 25.29 3.02
C LYS A 159 -12.84 24.15 3.20
N LYS A 160 -14.06 24.32 2.70
CA LYS A 160 -15.14 23.32 2.83
C LYS A 160 -14.84 22.04 2.05
N GLN A 161 -14.30 22.16 0.83
CA GLN A 161 -13.92 21.03 -0.01
C GLN A 161 -12.68 20.30 0.52
N GLY A 162 -11.66 21.03 1.00
CA GLY A 162 -10.48 20.46 1.63
C GLY A 162 -10.81 19.69 2.91
N PHE A 163 -11.72 20.21 3.75
CA PHE A 163 -12.21 19.50 4.93
C PHE A 163 -12.96 18.22 4.57
N ARG A 164 -13.90 18.30 3.61
CA ARG A 164 -14.67 17.13 3.15
C ARG A 164 -13.79 16.04 2.53
N GLY A 165 -12.80 16.41 1.72
CA GLY A 165 -11.86 15.45 1.14
C GLY A 165 -11.06 14.69 2.19
N ARG A 166 -10.62 15.36 3.26
CA ARG A 166 -9.93 14.70 4.38
C ARG A 166 -10.83 13.75 5.16
N MET A 167 -12.10 14.13 5.37
CA MET A 167 -13.07 13.26 6.02
C MET A 167 -13.34 11.99 5.20
N ILE A 168 -13.37 12.10 3.86
CA ILE A 168 -13.52 10.95 2.97
C ILE A 168 -12.30 10.02 3.09
N ILE A 169 -11.09 10.57 3.08
CA ILE A 169 -9.85 9.78 3.26
C ILE A 169 -9.82 9.13 4.65
N ALA A 170 -10.18 9.86 5.71
CA ALA A 170 -10.24 9.34 7.06
C ALA A 170 -11.24 8.17 7.19
N GLY A 171 -12.42 8.30 6.59
CA GLY A 171 -13.42 7.23 6.58
C GLY A 171 -12.99 6.01 5.76
N THR A 172 -12.56 6.23 4.51
CA THR A 172 -12.16 5.15 3.59
C THR A 172 -10.91 4.44 4.07
N PHE A 173 -9.78 5.15 4.21
CA PHE A 173 -8.52 4.53 4.61
C PHE A 173 -8.53 4.09 6.07
N GLY A 174 -9.20 4.84 6.97
CA GLY A 174 -9.34 4.43 8.37
C GLY A 174 -10.08 3.09 8.52
N SER A 175 -11.16 2.87 7.76
CA SER A 175 -11.86 1.58 7.77
C SER A 175 -10.99 0.43 7.25
N ILE A 176 -10.14 0.68 6.25
CA ILE A 176 -9.16 -0.29 5.74
C ILE A 176 -8.11 -0.63 6.80
N VAL A 177 -7.60 0.36 7.54
CA VAL A 177 -6.64 0.14 8.62
C VAL A 177 -7.25 -0.72 9.72
N VAL A 178 -8.50 -0.44 10.11
CA VAL A 178 -9.24 -1.27 11.09
C VAL A 178 -9.42 -2.70 10.58
N LEU A 179 -9.81 -2.87 9.32
CA LEU A 179 -9.99 -4.19 8.73
C LEU A 179 -8.67 -4.97 8.65
N ALA A 180 -7.57 -4.31 8.30
CA ALA A 180 -6.25 -4.93 8.31
C ALA A 180 -5.81 -5.33 9.73
N ALA A 181 -6.06 -4.50 10.74
CA ALA A 181 -5.79 -4.84 12.13
C ALA A 181 -6.62 -6.04 12.61
N ALA A 182 -7.90 -6.12 12.19
CA ALA A 182 -8.76 -7.26 12.49
C ALA A 182 -8.26 -8.55 11.81
N LEU A 183 -7.82 -8.49 10.55
CA LEU A 183 -7.22 -9.63 9.85
C LEU A 183 -5.93 -10.08 10.54
N TRP A 184 -5.09 -9.12 10.95
CA TRP A 184 -3.85 -9.41 11.68
C TRP A 184 -4.13 -10.11 13.01
N TYR A 185 -5.12 -9.63 13.77
CA TYR A 185 -5.52 -10.26 15.02
C TYR A 185 -5.99 -11.72 14.81
N ARG A 186 -6.75 -11.98 13.74
CA ARG A 186 -7.16 -13.35 13.38
C ARG A 186 -5.98 -14.23 12.98
N GLU A 187 -4.98 -13.67 12.33
CA GLU A 187 -3.76 -14.38 11.92
C GLU A 187 -2.91 -14.77 13.14
N LEU A 188 -2.80 -13.87 14.14
CA LEU A 188 -2.16 -14.17 15.42
C LEU A 188 -2.87 -15.32 16.16
N GLN A 189 -4.20 -15.25 16.29
CA GLN A 189 -4.96 -16.33 16.95
C GLN A 189 -4.80 -17.67 16.24
N LYS A 190 -4.80 -17.66 14.91
CA LYS A 190 -4.59 -18.90 14.15
C LYS A 190 -3.21 -19.49 14.40
N LYS A 191 -2.17 -18.65 14.45
CA LYS A 191 -0.81 -19.08 14.73
C LYS A 191 -0.68 -19.69 16.13
N GLU A 192 -1.27 -19.04 17.13
CA GLU A 192 -1.31 -19.53 18.51
C GLU A 192 -1.98 -20.92 18.62
N ILE A 193 -3.12 -21.11 17.94
CA ILE A 193 -3.81 -22.42 17.88
C ILE A 193 -2.97 -23.49 17.17
N ASP A 194 -2.28 -23.14 16.09
CA ASP A 194 -1.46 -24.08 15.33
C ASP A 194 -0.19 -24.48 16.10
N ASP A 195 0.39 -23.56 16.87
CA ASP A 195 1.53 -23.83 17.76
C ASP A 195 1.11 -24.75 18.92
N GLU A 196 -0.04 -24.49 19.57
CA GLU A 196 -0.58 -25.34 20.64
C GLU A 196 -0.87 -26.78 20.16
N LYS A 197 -1.30 -26.95 18.91
CA LYS A 197 -1.48 -28.28 18.29
C LYS A 197 -0.18 -29.01 17.95
N ARG A 198 0.94 -28.32 17.81
CA ARG A 198 2.26 -28.94 17.55
C ARG A 198 2.93 -29.41 18.83
N GLU A 199 2.53 -28.88 19.98
CA GLU A 199 3.04 -29.24 21.30
C GLU A 199 2.30 -30.42 21.95
N VAL A 200 1.18 -30.89 21.37
CA VAL A 200 0.36 -32.03 21.82
C VAL A 200 0.58 -33.24 20.92
#